data_AF-A0A954ZBA6-F1
#
_entry.id   AF-A0A954ZBA6-F1
#
_cell.length_a   1.000
_cell.length_b   1.000
_cell.length_c   1.000
_cell.angle_alpha   90.00
_cell.angle_beta   90.00
_cell.angle_gamma   90.00
#
_symmetry.space_group_name_H-M   'P 1'
#
loop_
_entity.id
_entity.type
_entity.pdbx_description
1 polymer ?
#
loop_
_entity_poly.entity_id
_entity_poly.type
_entity_poly.pdbx_seq_one_letter_code
_entity_poly.pdbx_strand_id
1 'polypeptide(L)'
;MSDKSVIVTGASRGIGAATAQRLADDGFRVAVGFGSDAAAAQKVVQTIQTRGGVAFAVQADVADPQQVAALFDRAESEFGAIDAFVNNAGVLGLAAIEEADDAMFDRLVSVNLKGAFLGMREAARRLKDGGRIVNLSSSVLGRCPASYGVYAATKAAVEAMTVVLSKELGSRRIAVNAVAPGPTATEMFLEGKPDELVQSFVELTPFKRLGEPADIAAAIAFLLSDDAGWVTGQVLRVNGGIC
;
A
#
# COMPACT_ATOMS: atom_id res chain seq x y z
N MET A 1 20.12 7.47 14.79
CA MET A 1 19.03 6.55 14.38
C MET A 1 17.78 7.40 14.25
N SER A 2 17.01 7.20 13.18
CA SER A 2 15.75 7.93 12.99
C SER A 2 14.73 7.41 14.01
N ASP A 3 14.12 8.28 14.82
CA ASP A 3 13.02 7.88 15.72
C ASP A 3 11.67 7.77 15.00
N LYS A 4 11.68 7.82 13.66
CA LYS A 4 10.45 7.89 12.87
C LYS A 4 9.64 6.59 12.95
N SER A 5 8.32 6.69 13.00
CA SER A 5 7.41 5.53 13.09
C SER A 5 6.48 5.46 11.89
N VAL A 6 6.16 4.24 11.44
CA VAL A 6 5.30 4.00 10.28
C VAL A 6 4.35 2.84 10.52
N ILE A 7 3.11 3.00 10.07
CA ILE A 7 2.14 1.92 9.97
C ILE A 7 2.05 1.48 8.51
N VAL A 8 2.14 0.18 8.24
CA VAL A 8 1.99 -0.39 6.89
C VAL A 8 0.85 -1.41 6.91
N THR A 9 -0.22 -1.19 6.15
CA THR A 9 -1.33 -2.16 6.03
C THR A 9 -1.04 -3.23 4.98
N GLY A 10 -1.56 -4.45 5.16
CA GLY A 10 -1.29 -5.56 4.24
C GLY A 10 0.19 -5.95 4.20
N ALA A 11 0.88 -5.78 5.32
CA ALA A 11 2.34 -5.89 5.42
C ALA A 11 2.86 -7.31 5.70
N SER A 12 1.99 -8.33 5.66
CA SER A 12 2.39 -9.72 5.87
C SER A 12 3.09 -10.35 4.67
N ARG A 13 2.89 -9.81 3.44
CA ARG A 13 3.45 -10.37 2.20
C ARG A 13 3.60 -9.31 1.09
N GLY A 14 4.25 -9.72 -0.01
CA GLY A 14 4.35 -8.94 -1.24
C GLY A 14 4.95 -7.54 -1.03
N ILE A 15 4.36 -6.54 -1.68
CA ILE A 15 4.81 -5.14 -1.62
C ILE A 15 4.79 -4.61 -0.17
N GLY A 16 3.77 -4.94 0.61
CA GLY A 16 3.67 -4.49 2.00
C GLY A 16 4.80 -5.01 2.89
N ALA A 17 5.12 -6.30 2.78
CA ALA A 17 6.24 -6.90 3.52
C ALA A 17 7.60 -6.31 3.10
N ALA A 18 7.83 -6.16 1.79
CA ALA A 18 9.04 -5.54 1.28
C ALA A 18 9.17 -4.08 1.73
N THR A 19 8.05 -3.34 1.77
CA THR A 19 7.99 -1.96 2.27
C THR A 19 8.30 -1.89 3.76
N ALA A 20 7.68 -2.76 4.58
CA ALA A 20 7.95 -2.81 6.01
C ALA A 20 9.43 -3.08 6.31
N GLN A 21 10.04 -4.05 5.63
CA GLN A 21 11.47 -4.36 5.78
C GLN A 21 12.35 -3.20 5.32
N ARG A 22 12.08 -2.64 4.14
CA ARG A 22 12.84 -1.51 3.60
C ARG A 22 12.79 -0.29 4.52
N LEU A 23 11.61 0.06 5.03
CA LEU A 23 11.47 1.20 5.93
C LEU A 23 12.16 0.96 7.27
N ALA A 24 12.16 -0.27 7.78
CA ALA A 24 12.95 -0.62 8.96
C ALA A 24 14.45 -0.48 8.72
N ASP A 25 14.95 -0.91 7.56
CA ASP A 25 16.36 -0.73 7.16
C ASP A 25 16.72 0.77 7.03
N ASP A 26 15.76 1.61 6.61
CA ASP A 26 15.89 3.08 6.59
C ASP A 26 15.71 3.73 7.99
N GLY A 27 15.53 2.91 9.04
CA GLY A 27 15.50 3.33 10.44
C GLY A 27 14.10 3.67 10.98
N PHE A 28 13.02 3.32 10.29
CA PHE A 28 11.68 3.46 10.86
C PHE A 28 11.36 2.36 11.89
N ARG A 29 10.58 2.71 12.91
CA ARG A 29 9.86 1.76 13.77
C ARG A 29 8.55 1.38 13.08
N VAL A 30 8.31 0.09 12.85
CA VAL A 30 7.27 -0.37 11.92
C VAL A 30 6.14 -1.14 12.61
N ALA A 31 4.91 -0.66 12.46
CA ALA A 31 3.71 -1.41 12.80
C ALA A 31 3.23 -2.18 11.56
N VAL A 32 3.34 -3.51 11.62
CA VAL A 32 2.98 -4.45 10.54
C VAL A 32 1.49 -4.79 10.66
N GLY A 33 0.65 -4.05 9.94
CA GLY A 33 -0.79 -4.31 9.87
C GLY A 33 -1.11 -5.47 8.92
N PHE A 34 -1.88 -6.45 9.37
CA PHE A 34 -2.26 -7.62 8.56
C PHE A 34 -3.73 -8.02 8.77
N GLY A 35 -4.35 -8.66 7.78
CA GLY A 35 -5.75 -9.10 7.86
C GLY A 35 -5.91 -10.45 8.57
N SER A 36 -5.41 -11.53 7.96
CA SER A 36 -5.66 -12.90 8.41
C SER A 36 -4.41 -13.76 8.66
N ASP A 37 -3.30 -13.51 7.96
CA ASP A 37 -2.09 -14.35 8.07
C ASP A 37 -1.12 -13.84 9.15
N ALA A 38 -1.40 -14.21 10.40
CA ALA A 38 -0.57 -13.86 11.54
C ALA A 38 0.84 -14.46 11.45
N ALA A 39 0.98 -15.67 10.92
CA ALA A 39 2.28 -16.34 10.82
C ALA A 39 3.21 -15.60 9.84
N ALA A 40 2.69 -15.20 8.67
CA ALA A 40 3.45 -14.39 7.72
C ALA A 40 3.81 -13.01 8.29
N ALA A 41 2.87 -12.34 8.97
CA ALA A 41 3.14 -11.06 9.61
C ALA A 41 4.25 -11.16 10.67
N GLN A 42 4.23 -12.22 11.49
CA GLN A 42 5.27 -12.44 12.50
C GLN A 42 6.64 -12.75 11.88
N LYS A 43 6.70 -13.44 10.74
CA LYS A 43 7.98 -13.63 10.00
C LYS A 43 8.57 -12.30 9.54
N VAL A 44 7.73 -11.36 9.08
CA VAL A 44 8.19 -10.01 8.71
C VAL A 44 8.74 -9.27 9.92
N VAL A 45 8.04 -9.31 11.05
CA VAL A 45 8.52 -8.71 12.31
C VAL A 45 9.85 -9.31 12.76
N GLN A 46 9.98 -10.64 12.79
CA GLN A 46 11.21 -11.33 13.17
C GLN A 46 12.37 -10.97 12.23
N THR A 47 12.11 -10.85 10.93
CA THR A 47 13.12 -10.45 9.95
C THR A 47 13.63 -9.04 10.26
N ILE A 48 12.73 -8.09 10.54
CA ILE A 48 13.08 -6.72 10.91
C ILE A 48 13.91 -6.71 12.20
N GLN A 49 13.45 -7.41 13.23
CA GLN A 49 14.12 -7.45 14.54
C GLN A 49 15.50 -8.09 14.47
N THR A 50 15.67 -9.15 13.67
CA THR A 50 16.97 -9.82 13.47
C THR A 50 17.99 -8.91 12.79
N ARG A 51 17.54 -7.93 12.00
CA ARG A 51 18.39 -6.90 11.38
C ARG A 51 18.61 -5.68 12.29
N GLY A 52 18.15 -5.73 13.54
CA GLY A 52 18.29 -4.66 14.52
C GLY A 52 17.23 -3.56 14.43
N GLY A 53 16.19 -3.72 13.60
CA GLY A 53 15.06 -2.81 13.51
C GLY A 53 14.02 -3.06 14.61
N VAL A 54 13.05 -2.15 14.72
CA VAL A 54 11.94 -2.25 15.69
C VAL A 54 10.64 -2.45 14.92
N ALA A 55 9.96 -3.56 15.19
CA ALA A 55 8.65 -3.82 14.61
C ALA A 55 7.76 -4.68 15.53
N PHE A 56 6.45 -4.57 15.31
CA PHE A 56 5.45 -5.48 15.87
C PHE A 56 4.29 -5.64 14.89
N ALA A 57 3.50 -6.70 15.04
CA ALA A 57 2.36 -7.00 14.18
C ALA A 57 1.03 -6.66 14.86
N VAL A 58 0.07 -6.18 14.08
CA VAL A 58 -1.30 -5.91 14.52
C VAL A 58 -2.28 -6.46 13.52
N GLN A 59 -3.21 -7.27 14.00
CA GLN A 59 -4.30 -7.74 13.17
C GLN A 59 -5.33 -6.62 13.00
N ALA A 60 -5.65 -6.29 11.76
CA ALA A 60 -6.71 -5.36 11.42
C ALA A 60 -7.26 -5.68 10.02
N ASP A 61 -8.54 -6.06 9.96
CA ASP A 61 -9.28 -5.99 8.71
C ASP A 61 -9.50 -4.52 8.33
N VAL A 62 -8.93 -4.11 7.19
CA VAL A 62 -9.04 -2.73 6.72
C VAL A 62 -10.47 -2.34 6.33
N ALA A 63 -11.35 -3.31 6.08
CA ALA A 63 -12.77 -3.06 5.81
C ALA A 63 -13.58 -2.70 7.08
N ASP A 64 -13.03 -2.98 8.27
CA ASP A 64 -13.66 -2.74 9.57
C ASP A 64 -13.13 -1.43 10.19
N PRO A 65 -13.98 -0.39 10.35
CA PRO A 65 -13.55 0.89 10.90
C PRO A 65 -13.02 0.80 12.34
N GLN A 66 -13.51 -0.15 13.16
CA GLN A 66 -13.05 -0.30 14.54
C GLN A 66 -11.65 -0.92 14.59
N GLN A 67 -11.38 -1.90 13.73
CA GLN A 67 -10.06 -2.53 13.65
C GLN A 67 -9.01 -1.58 13.05
N VAL A 68 -9.38 -0.76 12.06
CA VAL A 68 -8.48 0.28 11.56
C VAL A 68 -8.16 1.30 12.66
N ALA A 69 -9.14 1.75 13.44
CA ALA A 69 -8.86 2.65 14.56
C ALA A 69 -7.94 1.98 15.60
N ALA A 70 -8.19 0.72 15.97
CA ALA A 70 -7.38 -0.04 16.91
C ALA A 70 -5.93 -0.24 16.43
N LEU A 71 -5.71 -0.37 15.11
CA LEU A 71 -4.36 -0.40 14.52
C LEU A 71 -3.58 0.89 14.83
N PHE A 72 -4.21 2.05 14.65
CA PHE A 72 -3.60 3.33 14.96
C PHE A 72 -3.42 3.52 16.47
N ASP A 73 -4.43 3.17 17.29
CA ASP A 73 -4.34 3.24 18.76
C ASP A 73 -3.14 2.42 19.27
N ARG A 74 -2.97 1.20 18.74
CA ARG A 74 -1.87 0.32 19.11
C ARG A 74 -0.51 0.89 18.68
N ALA A 75 -0.43 1.44 17.47
CA ALA A 75 0.77 2.11 16.99
C ALA A 75 1.16 3.31 17.86
N GLU A 76 0.19 4.14 18.24
CA GLU A 76 0.42 5.31 19.09
C GLU A 76 0.85 4.91 20.49
N SER A 77 0.24 3.86 21.06
CA SER A 77 0.63 3.32 22.35
C SER A 77 2.08 2.82 22.39
N GLU A 78 2.59 2.26 21.29
CA GLU A 78 3.93 1.66 21.23
C GLU A 78 4.99 2.67 20.80
N PHE A 79 4.66 3.57 19.87
CA PHE A 79 5.64 4.44 19.24
C PHE A 79 5.50 5.93 19.61
N GLY A 80 4.39 6.32 20.23
CA GLY A 80 4.00 7.73 20.38
C GLY A 80 3.41 8.27 19.08
N ALA A 81 3.61 9.56 18.80
CA ALA A 81 3.11 10.18 17.57
C ALA A 81 3.61 9.43 16.32
N ILE A 82 2.71 9.27 15.33
CA ILE A 82 3.00 8.52 14.10
C ILE A 82 3.45 9.47 12.99
N ASP A 83 4.50 9.06 12.27
CA ASP A 83 5.13 9.90 11.26
C ASP A 83 4.68 9.60 9.85
N ALA A 84 4.43 8.32 9.57
CA ALA A 84 4.05 7.87 8.26
C ALA A 84 2.96 6.79 8.28
N PHE A 85 2.18 6.77 7.20
CA PHE A 85 1.19 5.73 6.94
C PHE A 85 1.31 5.24 5.51
N VAL A 86 1.47 3.93 5.34
CA VAL A 86 1.43 3.27 4.03
C VAL A 86 0.16 2.44 3.93
N ASN A 87 -0.74 2.90 3.08
CA ASN A 87 -2.04 2.30 2.83
C ASN A 87 -1.92 1.30 1.67
N ASN A 88 -1.43 0.10 1.97
CA ASN A 88 -1.05 -0.91 0.97
C ASN A 88 -2.07 -2.05 0.82
N ALA A 89 -2.85 -2.35 1.86
CA ALA A 89 -3.80 -3.46 1.82
C ALA A 89 -4.77 -3.36 0.62
N GLY A 90 -4.99 -4.49 -0.03
CA GLY A 90 -5.88 -4.60 -1.18
C GLY A 90 -6.08 -6.05 -1.59
N VAL A 91 -7.09 -6.27 -2.44
CA VAL A 91 -7.38 -7.55 -3.07
C VAL A 91 -7.61 -7.35 -4.57
N LEU A 92 -7.35 -8.40 -5.34
CA LEU A 92 -7.57 -8.44 -6.78
C LEU A 92 -8.79 -9.32 -7.07
N GLY A 93 -9.64 -8.87 -7.98
CA GLY A 93 -10.77 -9.62 -8.52
C GLY A 93 -10.98 -9.17 -9.96
N LEU A 94 -11.09 -10.13 -10.87
CA LEU A 94 -11.17 -9.90 -12.31
C LEU A 94 -12.43 -10.56 -12.86
N ALA A 95 -13.24 -9.77 -13.55
CA ALA A 95 -14.45 -10.22 -14.23
C ALA A 95 -14.82 -9.19 -15.31
N ALA A 96 -15.34 -9.65 -16.45
CA ALA A 96 -16.05 -8.73 -17.34
C ALA A 96 -17.19 -8.06 -16.55
N ILE A 97 -17.56 -6.83 -16.91
CA ILE A 97 -18.56 -6.07 -16.12
C ILE A 97 -19.90 -6.82 -16.03
N GLU A 98 -20.30 -7.50 -17.11
CA GLU A 98 -21.52 -8.32 -17.16
C GLU A 98 -21.45 -9.62 -16.34
N GLU A 99 -20.25 -10.07 -15.97
CA GLU A 99 -20.00 -11.30 -15.20
C GLU A 99 -19.63 -11.02 -13.74
N ALA A 100 -19.40 -9.75 -13.38
CA ALA A 100 -19.05 -9.36 -12.03
C ALA A 100 -20.28 -9.51 -11.11
N ASP A 101 -20.21 -10.44 -10.17
CA ASP A 101 -21.25 -10.61 -9.17
C ASP A 101 -21.15 -9.59 -8.03
N ASP A 102 -22.27 -9.39 -7.32
CA ASP A 102 -22.36 -8.44 -6.22
C ASP A 102 -21.35 -8.76 -5.10
N ALA A 103 -21.06 -10.05 -4.86
CA ALA A 103 -20.13 -10.47 -3.82
C ALA A 103 -18.68 -10.06 -4.13
N MET A 104 -18.22 -10.21 -5.38
CA MET A 104 -16.93 -9.73 -5.84
C MET A 104 -16.88 -8.20 -5.77
N PHE A 105 -17.94 -7.53 -6.23
CA PHE A 105 -18.03 -6.08 -6.22
C PHE A 105 -17.91 -5.53 -4.79
N ASP A 106 -18.74 -6.02 -3.87
CA ASP A 106 -18.76 -5.61 -2.47
C ASP A 106 -17.42 -5.88 -1.78
N ARG A 107 -16.80 -7.03 -2.05
CA ARG A 107 -15.48 -7.36 -1.50
C ARG A 107 -14.42 -6.37 -1.98
N LEU A 108 -14.36 -6.08 -3.29
CA LEU A 108 -13.39 -5.13 -3.85
C LEU A 108 -13.61 -3.73 -3.31
N VAL A 109 -14.86 -3.25 -3.28
CA VAL A 109 -15.18 -1.92 -2.75
C VAL A 109 -14.87 -1.82 -1.25
N SER A 110 -15.26 -2.83 -0.47
CA SER A 110 -15.06 -2.84 0.98
C SER A 110 -13.58 -2.80 1.37
N VAL A 111 -12.73 -3.59 0.69
CA VAL A 111 -11.30 -3.63 0.99
C VAL A 111 -10.53 -2.49 0.32
N ASN A 112 -10.63 -2.34 -1.01
CA ASN A 112 -9.75 -1.46 -1.76
C ASN A 112 -10.14 0.02 -1.67
N LEU A 113 -11.45 0.31 -1.61
CA LEU A 113 -11.95 1.68 -1.57
C LEU A 113 -12.25 2.11 -0.14
N LYS A 114 -13.20 1.44 0.53
CA LYS A 114 -13.58 1.78 1.91
C LYS A 114 -12.40 1.61 2.85
N GLY A 115 -11.65 0.50 2.76
CA GLY A 115 -10.46 0.32 3.60
C GLY A 115 -9.39 1.37 3.38
N ALA A 116 -9.14 1.76 2.13
CA ALA A 116 -8.23 2.87 1.85
C ALA A 116 -8.73 4.19 2.45
N PHE A 117 -10.01 4.51 2.29
CA PHE A 117 -10.65 5.68 2.90
C PHE A 117 -10.50 5.68 4.43
N LEU A 118 -10.76 4.56 5.09
CA LEU A 118 -10.66 4.42 6.54
C LEU A 118 -9.24 4.69 7.03
N GLY A 119 -8.23 4.10 6.37
CA GLY A 119 -6.82 4.34 6.68
C GLY A 119 -6.42 5.81 6.47
N MET A 120 -6.82 6.41 5.34
CA MET A 120 -6.57 7.83 5.07
C MET A 120 -7.20 8.73 6.13
N ARG A 121 -8.44 8.42 6.56
CA ARG A 121 -9.16 9.19 7.58
C ARG A 121 -8.46 9.15 8.93
N GLU A 122 -8.02 7.97 9.39
CA GLU A 122 -7.30 7.88 10.66
C GLU A 122 -5.92 8.56 10.56
N ALA A 123 -5.18 8.38 9.46
CA ALA A 123 -3.92 9.07 9.24
C ALA A 123 -4.08 10.60 9.23
N ALA A 124 -5.10 11.12 8.56
CA ALA A 124 -5.41 12.54 8.51
C ALA A 124 -5.69 13.16 9.90
N ARG A 125 -6.27 12.36 10.81
CA ARG A 125 -6.59 12.78 12.18
C ARG A 125 -5.39 12.71 13.11
N ARG A 126 -4.49 11.75 12.90
CA ARG A 126 -3.54 11.28 13.93
C ARG A 126 -2.07 11.48 13.62
N LEU A 127 -1.67 11.49 12.34
CA LEU A 127 -0.26 11.70 12.00
C LEU A 127 0.22 13.06 12.51
N LYS A 128 1.49 13.14 12.89
CA LYS A 128 2.11 14.42 13.27
C LYS A 128 2.17 15.40 12.08
N ASP A 129 2.27 16.68 12.39
CA ASP A 129 2.57 17.69 11.38
C ASP A 129 3.96 17.41 10.76
N GLY A 130 4.08 17.59 9.45
CA GLY A 130 5.24 17.13 8.68
C GLY A 130 5.25 15.62 8.37
N GLY A 131 4.19 14.89 8.73
CA GLY A 131 4.04 13.47 8.43
C GLY A 131 3.82 13.15 6.95
N ARG A 132 3.72 11.86 6.60
CA ARG A 132 3.63 11.43 5.20
C ARG A 132 2.68 10.24 5.00
N ILE A 133 1.82 10.31 3.99
CA ILE A 133 0.89 9.25 3.61
C ILE A 133 1.23 8.77 2.20
N VAL A 134 1.36 7.46 2.03
CA VAL A 134 1.51 6.82 0.71
C VAL A 134 0.40 5.79 0.52
N ASN A 135 -0.43 6.00 -0.51
CA ASN A 135 -1.52 5.09 -0.86
C ASN A 135 -1.15 4.20 -2.05
N LEU A 136 -1.54 2.93 -2.03
CA LEU A 136 -1.30 2.04 -3.17
C LEU A 136 -2.48 2.06 -4.14
N SER A 137 -2.23 2.64 -5.31
CA SER A 137 -3.07 2.54 -6.51
C SER A 137 -2.61 1.35 -7.38
N SER A 138 -2.77 1.44 -8.70
CA SER A 138 -2.29 0.48 -9.70
C SER A 138 -2.11 1.16 -11.06
N SER A 139 -1.04 0.81 -11.78
CA SER A 139 -0.83 1.27 -13.15
C SER A 139 -1.85 0.71 -14.15
N VAL A 140 -2.74 -0.20 -13.73
CA VAL A 140 -3.86 -0.66 -14.56
C VAL A 140 -4.68 0.50 -15.13
N LEU A 141 -4.75 1.63 -14.43
CA LEU A 141 -5.47 2.84 -14.89
C LEU A 141 -4.88 3.48 -16.14
N GLY A 142 -3.62 3.20 -16.48
CA GLY A 142 -3.01 3.67 -17.71
C GLY A 142 -3.44 2.88 -18.95
N ARG A 143 -3.94 1.65 -18.78
CA ARG A 143 -4.30 0.75 -19.89
C ARG A 143 -5.76 0.32 -19.90
N CYS A 144 -6.41 0.26 -18.72
CA CYS A 144 -7.78 -0.19 -18.51
C CYS A 144 -8.14 -1.46 -19.34
N PRO A 145 -7.40 -2.57 -19.19
CA PRO A 145 -7.69 -3.80 -19.91
C PRO A 145 -9.06 -4.37 -19.55
N ALA A 146 -9.63 -5.16 -20.46
CA ALA A 146 -10.86 -5.91 -20.22
C ALA A 146 -10.77 -6.75 -18.93
N SER A 147 -11.91 -6.90 -18.26
CA SER A 147 -12.07 -7.63 -16.99
C SER A 147 -11.48 -6.97 -15.74
N TYR A 148 -10.91 -5.76 -15.83
CA TYR A 148 -10.39 -5.01 -14.68
C TYR A 148 -11.34 -3.92 -14.17
N GLY A 149 -12.55 -3.78 -14.72
CA GLY A 149 -13.43 -2.62 -14.50
C GLY A 149 -13.64 -2.25 -13.03
N VAL A 150 -14.11 -3.19 -12.20
CA VAL A 150 -14.37 -2.94 -10.77
C VAL A 150 -13.06 -2.64 -10.02
N TYR A 151 -12.02 -3.46 -10.20
CA TYR A 151 -10.72 -3.25 -9.56
C TYR A 151 -10.13 -1.87 -9.91
N ALA A 152 -10.10 -1.53 -11.20
CA ALA A 152 -9.64 -0.24 -11.70
C ALA A 152 -10.45 0.91 -11.08
N ALA A 153 -11.79 0.81 -11.02
CA ALA A 153 -12.63 1.82 -10.38
C ALA A 153 -12.24 2.05 -8.90
N THR A 154 -11.97 0.98 -8.14
CA THR A 154 -11.51 1.13 -6.75
C THR A 154 -10.17 1.85 -6.64
N LYS A 155 -9.22 1.58 -7.55
CA LYS A 155 -7.90 2.22 -7.54
C LYS A 155 -7.95 3.68 -8.04
N ALA A 156 -8.82 3.98 -9.00
CA ALA A 156 -9.07 5.36 -9.42
C ALA A 156 -9.63 6.22 -8.28
N ALA A 157 -10.54 5.66 -7.45
CA ALA A 157 -11.05 6.34 -6.27
C ALA A 157 -9.93 6.68 -5.25
N VAL A 158 -8.96 5.77 -5.08
CA VAL A 158 -7.78 6.01 -4.22
C VAL A 158 -6.92 7.17 -4.74
N GLU A 159 -6.68 7.27 -6.04
CA GLU A 159 -5.94 8.40 -6.62
C GLU A 159 -6.68 9.73 -6.43
N ALA A 160 -8.00 9.75 -6.66
CA ALA A 160 -8.81 10.94 -6.45
C ALA A 160 -8.76 11.41 -4.99
N MET A 161 -8.95 10.49 -4.03
CA MET A 161 -8.87 10.82 -2.60
C MET A 161 -7.48 11.29 -2.18
N THR A 162 -6.41 10.72 -2.77
CA THR A 162 -5.03 11.12 -2.50
C THR A 162 -4.81 12.60 -2.83
N VAL A 163 -5.26 13.05 -4.01
CA VAL A 163 -5.09 14.44 -4.48
C VAL A 163 -5.93 15.43 -3.67
N VAL A 164 -7.12 15.02 -3.23
CA VAL A 164 -7.96 15.86 -2.36
C VAL A 164 -7.32 15.99 -0.98
N LEU A 165 -6.93 14.86 -0.37
CA LEU A 165 -6.37 14.84 0.97
C LEU A 165 -5.03 15.59 1.06
N SER A 166 -4.22 15.60 -0.01
CA SER A 166 -2.98 16.38 -0.06
C SER A 166 -3.22 17.88 0.10
N LYS A 167 -4.37 18.38 -0.37
CA LYS A 167 -4.75 19.80 -0.23
C LYS A 167 -5.29 20.08 1.17
N GLU A 168 -6.10 19.17 1.70
CA GLU A 168 -6.69 19.29 3.04
C GLU A 168 -5.62 19.30 4.14
N LEU A 169 -4.55 18.51 3.98
CA LEU A 169 -3.49 18.39 4.98
C LEU A 169 -2.28 19.31 4.74
N GLY A 170 -2.34 20.19 3.72
CA GLY A 170 -1.25 21.08 3.35
C GLY A 170 -0.82 22.03 4.48
N SER A 171 -1.77 22.58 5.25
CA SER A 171 -1.48 23.46 6.39
C SER A 171 -0.70 22.76 7.52
N ARG A 172 -0.86 21.44 7.63
CA ARG A 172 -0.14 20.58 8.57
C ARG A 172 1.19 20.07 8.02
N ARG A 173 1.53 20.47 6.79
CA ARG A 173 2.70 19.99 6.03
C ARG A 173 2.77 18.46 5.91
N ILE A 174 1.61 17.78 5.90
CA ILE A 174 1.57 16.34 5.70
C ILE A 174 1.51 16.08 4.19
N ALA A 175 2.53 15.38 3.67
CA ALA A 175 2.54 15.00 2.26
C ALA A 175 1.65 13.78 2.03
N VAL A 176 0.86 13.80 0.95
CA VAL A 176 -0.03 12.67 0.60
C VAL A 176 0.19 12.34 -0.86
N ASN A 177 0.66 11.12 -1.13
CA ASN A 177 0.95 10.65 -2.49
C ASN A 177 0.39 9.24 -2.70
N ALA A 178 0.35 8.82 -3.96
CA ALA A 178 0.05 7.44 -4.32
C ALA A 178 1.21 6.84 -5.12
N VAL A 179 1.41 5.53 -4.94
CA VAL A 179 2.26 4.71 -5.80
C VAL A 179 1.35 3.78 -6.60
N ALA A 180 1.56 3.71 -7.90
CA ALA A 180 0.79 2.90 -8.84
C ALA A 180 1.68 1.83 -9.47
N PRO A 181 1.81 0.64 -8.86
CA PRO A 181 2.65 -0.43 -9.38
C PRO A 181 2.14 -0.99 -10.72
N GLY A 182 3.06 -1.44 -11.56
CA GLY A 182 2.77 -2.35 -12.69
C GLY A 182 2.65 -3.81 -12.22
N PRO A 183 2.73 -4.77 -13.16
CA PRO A 183 2.85 -6.19 -12.82
C PRO A 183 4.07 -6.43 -11.91
N THR A 184 3.82 -6.95 -10.70
CA THR A 184 4.84 -7.23 -9.69
C THR A 184 4.75 -8.69 -9.27
N ALA A 185 5.88 -9.37 -9.14
CA ALA A 185 6.01 -10.76 -8.70
C ALA A 185 5.58 -10.94 -7.22
N THR A 186 4.27 -10.88 -6.99
CA THR A 186 3.63 -11.12 -5.71
C THR A 186 2.72 -12.33 -5.82
N GLU A 187 2.47 -13.01 -4.71
CA GLU A 187 1.47 -14.08 -4.63
C GLU A 187 0.12 -13.62 -5.21
N MET A 188 -0.38 -12.44 -4.80
CA MET A 188 -1.63 -11.85 -5.32
C MET A 188 -1.65 -11.71 -6.85
N PHE A 189 -0.51 -11.43 -7.46
CA PHE A 189 -0.42 -11.28 -8.92
C PHE A 189 -0.30 -12.64 -9.61
N LEU A 190 0.50 -13.56 -9.09
CA LEU A 190 0.83 -14.83 -9.73
C LEU A 190 -0.25 -15.90 -9.53
N GLU A 191 -0.95 -15.86 -8.39
CA GLU A 191 -1.98 -16.84 -8.04
C GLU A 191 -3.08 -16.91 -9.12
N GLY A 192 -3.38 -18.13 -9.56
CA GLY A 192 -4.41 -18.41 -10.56
C GLY A 192 -4.07 -18.02 -12.00
N LYS A 193 -2.86 -17.55 -12.30
CA LYS A 193 -2.45 -17.22 -13.68
C LYS A 193 -1.62 -18.34 -14.31
N PRO A 194 -1.93 -18.77 -15.55
CA PRO A 194 -1.05 -19.63 -16.34
C PRO A 194 0.29 -18.94 -16.62
N ASP A 195 1.36 -19.74 -16.78
CA ASP A 195 2.71 -19.24 -17.07
C ASP A 195 2.75 -18.44 -18.37
N GLU A 196 1.98 -18.83 -19.39
CA GLU A 196 1.91 -18.08 -20.65
C GLU A 196 1.33 -16.67 -20.45
N LEU A 197 0.33 -16.54 -19.56
CA LEU A 197 -0.24 -15.24 -19.23
C LEU A 197 0.78 -14.39 -18.46
N VAL A 198 1.51 -14.97 -17.51
CA VAL A 198 2.59 -14.28 -16.78
C VAL A 198 3.67 -13.81 -17.76
N GLN A 199 4.11 -14.68 -18.68
CA GLN A 199 5.11 -14.32 -19.70
C GLN A 199 4.60 -13.22 -20.63
N SER A 200 3.30 -13.18 -20.95
CA SER A 200 2.75 -12.08 -21.74
C SER A 200 2.92 -10.72 -21.05
N PHE A 201 2.80 -10.65 -19.72
CA PHE A 201 3.06 -9.42 -18.97
C PHE A 201 4.54 -9.06 -18.96
N VAL A 202 5.43 -10.05 -18.87
CA VAL A 202 6.89 -9.84 -18.99
C VAL A 202 7.24 -9.23 -20.35
N GLU A 203 6.63 -9.72 -21.44
CA GLU A 203 6.89 -9.19 -22.78
C GLU A 203 6.39 -7.77 -22.99
N LEU A 204 5.31 -7.40 -22.28
CA LEU A 204 4.73 -6.06 -22.32
C LEU A 204 5.55 -5.01 -21.56
N THR A 205 6.44 -5.42 -20.64
CA THR A 205 7.31 -4.45 -19.95
C THR A 205 8.58 -4.20 -20.79
N PRO A 206 8.95 -2.93 -21.07
CA PRO A 206 10.24 -2.59 -21.69
C PRO A 206 11.46 -3.23 -21.02
N PHE A 207 11.42 -3.44 -19.70
CA PHE A 207 12.51 -4.07 -18.94
C PHE A 207 12.51 -5.60 -19.00
N LYS A 208 11.56 -6.23 -19.70
CA LYS A 208 11.50 -7.68 -19.94
C LYS A 208 11.56 -8.51 -18.65
N ARG A 209 10.88 -8.02 -17.62
CA ARG A 209 10.67 -8.70 -16.34
C ARG A 209 9.40 -8.18 -15.67
N LEU A 210 8.91 -8.95 -14.70
CA LEU A 210 8.01 -8.40 -13.70
C LEU A 210 8.79 -7.47 -12.75
N GLY A 211 8.10 -6.48 -12.19
CA GLY A 211 8.61 -5.75 -11.04
C GLY A 211 8.80 -6.69 -9.85
N GLU A 212 9.79 -6.42 -9.01
CA GLU A 212 9.92 -7.07 -7.71
C GLU A 212 9.24 -6.22 -6.65
N PRO A 213 8.71 -6.81 -5.55
CA PRO A 213 8.18 -6.04 -4.43
C PRO A 213 9.15 -4.96 -3.91
N ALA A 214 10.45 -5.24 -3.98
CA ALA A 214 11.51 -4.31 -3.59
C ALA A 214 11.59 -3.06 -4.50
N ASP A 215 11.29 -3.18 -5.80
CA ASP A 215 11.26 -2.03 -6.72
C ASP A 215 10.19 -1.01 -6.28
N ILE A 216 9.04 -1.52 -5.83
CA ILE A 216 7.92 -0.69 -5.36
C ILE A 216 8.22 -0.11 -3.98
N ALA A 217 8.76 -0.93 -3.07
CA ALA A 217 9.16 -0.52 -1.73
C ALA A 217 10.17 0.65 -1.77
N ALA A 218 11.09 0.66 -2.73
CA ALA A 218 12.05 1.74 -2.92
C ALA A 218 11.39 3.08 -3.28
N ALA A 219 10.36 3.06 -4.13
CA ALA A 219 9.61 4.27 -4.47
C ALA A 219 8.77 4.79 -3.29
N ILE A 220 8.17 3.88 -2.51
CA ILE A 220 7.46 4.25 -1.28
C ILE A 220 8.44 4.88 -0.28
N ALA A 221 9.60 4.27 -0.07
CA ALA A 221 10.64 4.79 0.81
C ALA A 221 11.12 6.19 0.40
N PHE A 222 11.32 6.43 -0.91
CA PHE A 222 11.60 7.78 -1.42
C PHE A 222 10.51 8.79 -1.06
N LEU A 223 9.23 8.46 -1.28
CA LEU A 223 8.12 9.36 -0.94
C LEU A 223 8.01 9.64 0.57
N LEU A 224 8.50 8.72 1.41
CA LEU A 224 8.60 8.87 2.86
C LEU A 224 9.90 9.52 3.34
N SER A 225 10.89 9.75 2.46
CA SER A 225 12.18 10.35 2.79
C SER A 225 12.13 11.88 2.72
N ASP A 226 13.18 12.52 3.25
CA ASP A 226 13.31 13.97 3.22
C ASP A 226 13.61 14.49 1.80
N ASP A 227 14.12 13.64 0.89
CA ASP A 227 14.34 13.98 -0.53
C ASP A 227 13.03 14.26 -1.28
N ALA A 228 11.92 13.67 -0.83
CA ALA A 228 10.58 13.97 -1.33
C ALA A 228 9.92 15.16 -0.61
N GLY A 229 10.71 16.10 -0.05
CA GLY A 229 10.22 17.25 0.73
C GLY A 229 9.26 18.18 -0.01
N TRP A 230 9.24 18.15 -1.34
CA TRP A 230 8.33 18.95 -2.18
C TRP A 230 7.32 18.12 -2.99
N VAL A 231 7.23 16.81 -2.71
CA VAL A 231 6.33 15.90 -3.45
C VAL A 231 5.06 15.67 -2.64
N THR A 232 3.94 16.20 -3.11
CA THR A 232 2.62 15.94 -2.54
C THR A 232 1.54 16.01 -3.63
N GLY A 233 0.45 15.27 -3.46
CA GLY A 233 -0.65 15.17 -4.43
C GLY A 233 -0.28 14.43 -5.72
N GLN A 234 0.79 13.63 -5.72
CA GLN A 234 1.27 12.94 -6.92
C GLN A 234 0.86 11.47 -6.94
N VAL A 235 0.69 10.94 -8.15
CA VAL A 235 0.58 9.51 -8.43
C VAL A 235 1.85 9.08 -9.16
N LEU A 236 2.74 8.37 -8.45
CA LEU A 236 3.97 7.85 -9.02
C LEU A 236 3.74 6.45 -9.60
N ARG A 237 3.79 6.32 -10.93
CA ARG A 237 3.72 5.02 -11.61
C ARG A 237 5.07 4.32 -11.56
N VAL A 238 5.10 3.09 -11.03
CA VAL A 238 6.31 2.26 -10.90
C VAL A 238 6.04 0.94 -11.60
N ASN A 239 6.22 0.92 -12.92
CA ASN A 239 5.58 -0.08 -13.77
C ASN A 239 6.47 -0.61 -14.90
N GLY A 240 7.77 -0.29 -14.88
CA GLY A 240 8.72 -0.74 -15.90
C GLY A 240 8.44 -0.22 -17.31
N GLY A 241 7.60 0.81 -17.47
CA GLY A 241 7.24 1.41 -18.76
C GLY A 241 6.10 0.72 -19.52
N ILE A 242 5.30 -0.12 -18.84
CA ILE A 242 4.18 -0.85 -19.46
C ILE A 242 2.97 0.03 -19.83
N CYS A 243 2.84 1.20 -19.22
CA CYS A 243 1.75 2.16 -19.45
C CYS A 243 2.31 3.57 -19.56
#